data_AF-A0A017HS81-F1
#
_entry.id   AF-A0A017HS81-F1
#
_cell.length_a   1.000
_cell.length_b   1.000
_cell.length_c   1.000
_cell.angle_alpha   90.00
_cell.angle_beta   90.00
_cell.angle_gamma   90.00
#
_symmetry.space_group_name_H-M   'P 1'
#
loop_
_entity.id
_entity.type
_entity.pdbx_description
1 polymer ?
#
loop_
_entity_poly.entity_id
_entity_poly.type
_entity_poly.pdbx_seq_one_letter_code
_entity_poly.pdbx_strand_id
1 'polypeptide(L)'
;MAQAPRIRDAAAAGAKSSLGETLRASGADARHRELATEHLLFQTLVYIERQFPGLFDHLEESIAHLGDHADDDTKDDEAVRDVARQFVRALRKSHG
;
A
#
# COMPACT_ATOMS: atom_id res chain seq x y z
N MET A 1 -35.93 27.69 -35.41
CA MET A 1 -36.06 27.22 -34.01
C MET A 1 -34.77 26.48 -33.65
N ALA A 2 -33.85 27.13 -32.92
CA ALA A 2 -32.62 26.49 -32.45
C ALA A 2 -32.75 26.25 -30.94
N GLN A 3 -32.80 24.99 -30.54
CA GLN A 3 -32.90 24.57 -29.15
C GLN A 3 -31.53 24.76 -28.49
N ALA A 4 -31.42 25.72 -27.57
CA ALA A 4 -30.21 25.94 -26.79
C ALA A 4 -29.95 24.73 -25.86
N PRO A 5 -28.74 24.16 -25.82
CA PRO A 5 -28.41 23.09 -24.90
C PRO A 5 -28.40 23.59 -23.45
N ARG A 6 -28.80 22.69 -22.54
CA ARG A 6 -29.30 22.98 -21.20
C ARG A 6 -28.16 23.29 -20.23
N ILE A 7 -28.28 24.42 -19.51
CA ILE A 7 -27.36 24.84 -18.44
C ILE A 7 -27.12 23.75 -17.36
N ARG A 8 -28.07 22.82 -17.19
CA ARG A 8 -27.95 21.66 -16.30
C ARG A 8 -26.79 20.71 -16.66
N ASP A 9 -26.45 20.57 -17.94
CA ASP A 9 -25.45 19.58 -18.38
C ASP A 9 -24.01 20.06 -18.12
N ALA A 10 -23.77 21.38 -18.18
CA ALA A 10 -22.46 21.99 -17.89
C ALA A 10 -22.11 21.93 -16.39
N ALA A 11 -23.08 22.15 -15.51
CA ALA A 11 -22.88 22.04 -14.05
C ALA A 11 -22.56 20.60 -13.62
N ALA A 12 -23.24 19.61 -14.21
CA ALA A 12 -22.97 18.20 -13.96
C ALA A 12 -21.58 17.75 -14.49
N ALA A 13 -21.11 18.33 -15.60
CA ALA A 13 -19.76 18.07 -16.11
C ALA A 13 -18.66 18.67 -15.22
N GLY A 14 -18.86 19.88 -14.69
CA GLY A 14 -17.92 20.51 -13.74
C GLY A 14 -17.79 19.75 -12.42
N ALA A 15 -18.90 19.24 -11.88
CA ALA A 15 -18.90 18.43 -10.65
C ALA A 15 -18.17 17.08 -10.84
N LYS A 16 -18.31 16.43 -12.01
CA LYS A 16 -17.58 15.19 -12.34
C LYS A 16 -16.08 15.41 -12.47
N SER A 17 -15.66 16.57 -12.98
CA SER A 17 -14.25 16.95 -13.08
C SER A 17 -13.61 17.15 -11.71
N SER A 18 -14.28 17.88 -10.82
CA SER A 18 -13.80 18.13 -9.45
C SER A 18 -13.71 16.83 -8.63
N LEU A 19 -14.70 15.94 -8.73
CA LEU A 19 -14.65 14.63 -8.08
C LEU A 19 -13.48 13.77 -8.59
N GLY A 20 -13.24 13.76 -9.90
CA GLY A 20 -12.11 13.03 -10.49
C GLY A 20 -10.75 13.53 -10.03
N GLU A 21 -10.60 14.84 -9.83
CA GLU A 21 -9.38 15.46 -9.30
C GLU A 21 -9.18 15.13 -7.82
N THR A 22 -10.24 15.20 -7.01
CA THR A 22 -10.20 14.80 -5.59
C THR A 22 -9.86 13.32 -5.42
N LEU A 23 -10.44 12.43 -6.24
CA LEU A 23 -10.15 10.99 -6.20
C LEU A 23 -8.70 10.70 -6.61
N ARG A 24 -8.16 11.40 -7.62
CA ARG A 24 -6.75 11.27 -8.02
C ARG A 24 -5.80 11.79 -6.95
N ALA A 25 -6.10 12.93 -6.34
CA ALA A 25 -5.33 13.49 -5.24
C ALA A 25 -5.33 12.55 -4.03
N SER A 26 -6.49 11.96 -3.70
CA SER A 26 -6.60 10.95 -2.64
C SER A 26 -5.82 9.68 -2.94
N GLY A 27 -5.83 9.19 -4.18
CA GLY A 27 -5.04 8.02 -4.59
C GLY A 27 -3.54 8.29 -4.56
N ALA A 28 -3.11 9.50 -4.96
CA ALA A 28 -1.72 9.90 -4.87
C ALA A 28 -1.26 10.01 -3.41
N ASP A 29 -2.07 10.61 -2.55
CA ASP A 29 -1.75 10.77 -1.14
C ASP A 29 -1.69 9.42 -0.40
N ALA A 30 -2.63 8.50 -0.66
CA ALA A 30 -2.58 7.13 -0.14
C ALA A 30 -1.25 6.44 -0.51
N ARG A 31 -0.88 6.50 -1.80
CA ARG A 31 0.40 5.96 -2.28
C ARG A 31 1.61 6.65 -1.64
N HIS A 32 1.57 7.96 -1.41
CA HIS A 32 2.69 8.67 -0.77
C HIS A 32 2.88 8.23 0.68
N ARG A 33 1.78 8.08 1.42
CA ARG A 33 1.82 7.59 2.81
C ARG A 33 2.30 6.15 2.89
N GLU A 34 1.86 5.30 1.97
CA GLU A 34 2.31 3.92 1.82
C GLU A 34 3.83 3.87 1.60
N LEU A 35 4.33 4.53 0.56
CA LEU A 35 5.77 4.58 0.25
C LEU A 35 6.62 5.16 1.40
N ALA A 36 6.13 6.20 2.07
CA ALA A 36 6.82 6.79 3.21
C ALA A 36 6.87 5.82 4.39
N THR A 37 5.77 5.14 4.70
CA THR A 37 5.69 4.19 5.82
C THR A 37 6.55 2.97 5.55
N GLU A 38 6.47 2.39 4.35
CA GLU A 38 7.32 1.26 3.95
C GLU A 38 8.80 1.61 4.02
N HIS A 39 9.19 2.78 3.51
CA HIS A 39 10.59 3.23 3.55
C HIS A 39 11.11 3.35 4.98
N LEU A 40 10.35 4.03 5.86
CA LEU A 40 10.76 4.23 7.24
C LEU A 40 10.81 2.92 8.02
N LEU A 41 9.82 2.04 7.84
CA LEU A 41 9.83 0.70 8.43
C LEU A 41 11.03 -0.10 7.96
N PHE A 42 11.28 -0.15 6.66
CA PHE A 42 12.41 -0.88 6.08
C PHE A 42 13.74 -0.40 6.66
N GLN A 43 13.99 0.90 6.66
CA GLN A 43 15.23 1.47 7.20
C GLN A 43 15.37 1.24 8.72
N THR A 44 14.25 1.26 9.46
CA THR A 44 14.25 0.95 10.89
C THR A 44 14.67 -0.50 11.14
N LEU A 45 14.12 -1.47 10.40
CA LEU A 45 14.46 -2.88 10.55
C LEU A 45 15.94 -3.14 10.17
N VAL A 46 16.43 -2.51 9.09
CA VAL A 46 17.85 -2.57 8.71
C VAL A 46 18.74 -1.98 9.80
N TYR A 47 18.37 -0.84 10.37
CA TYR A 47 19.12 -0.23 11.45
C TYR A 47 19.18 -1.15 12.68
N ILE A 48 18.05 -1.72 13.09
CA ILE A 48 17.97 -2.63 14.24
C ILE A 48 18.82 -3.87 14.00
N GLU A 49 18.72 -4.55 12.85
CA GLU A 49 19.55 -5.71 12.52
C GLU A 49 21.05 -5.39 12.63
N ARG A 50 21.47 -4.21 12.15
CA ARG A 50 22.88 -3.79 12.23
C ARG A 50 23.36 -3.57 13.66
N GLN A 51 22.48 -3.16 14.58
CA GLN A 51 22.83 -2.97 16.00
C GLN A 51 22.65 -4.25 16.82
N PHE A 52 21.68 -5.07 16.46
CA PHE A 52 21.26 -6.29 17.14
C PHE A 52 21.00 -7.40 16.11
N PRO A 53 22.05 -8.11 15.67
CA PRO A 53 21.91 -9.13 14.62
C PRO A 53 20.95 -10.27 15.01
N GLY A 54 20.22 -10.78 14.04
CA GLY A 54 19.26 -11.88 14.21
C GLY A 54 17.78 -11.48 14.13
N LEU A 55 17.48 -10.19 13.96
CA LEU A 55 16.11 -9.71 13.72
C LEU A 55 15.53 -10.33 12.44
N PHE A 56 16.32 -10.41 11.36
CA PHE A 56 15.82 -10.93 10.08
C PHE A 56 15.45 -12.42 10.16
N ASP A 57 16.21 -13.21 10.92
CA ASP A 57 15.89 -14.62 11.16
C ASP A 57 14.61 -14.74 12.01
N HIS A 58 14.49 -13.94 13.06
CA HIS A 58 13.29 -13.88 13.88
C HIS A 58 12.03 -13.50 13.08
N LEU A 59 12.14 -12.52 12.18
CA LEU A 59 11.05 -12.13 11.29
C LEU A 59 10.68 -13.26 10.32
N GLU A 60 11.67 -13.95 9.74
CA GLU A 60 11.43 -15.10 8.85
C GLU A 60 10.65 -16.21 9.57
N GLU A 61 11.04 -16.55 10.80
CA GLU A 61 10.34 -17.55 11.63
C GLU A 61 8.89 -17.14 11.93
N SER A 62 8.65 -15.84 12.18
CA SER A 62 7.32 -15.32 12.48
C SER A 62 6.31 -15.48 11.34
N ILE A 63 6.76 -15.62 10.09
CA ILE A 63 5.89 -15.76 8.90
C ILE A 63 4.97 -16.98 9.02
N ALA A 64 5.41 -18.05 9.68
CA ALA A 64 4.59 -19.24 9.88
C ALA A 64 3.31 -18.98 10.69
N HIS A 65 3.29 -17.89 11.47
CA HIS A 65 2.14 -17.48 12.29
C HIS A 65 1.25 -16.42 11.61
N LEU A 66 1.62 -15.96 10.43
CA LEU A 66 0.89 -14.93 9.69
C LEU A 66 -0.29 -15.54 8.92
N GLY A 67 -1.37 -14.78 8.82
CA GLY A 67 -2.57 -15.13 8.05
C GLY A 67 -3.40 -13.89 7.71
N ASP A 68 -4.30 -14.05 6.76
CA ASP A 68 -5.27 -13.04 6.36
C ASP A 68 -6.46 -13.06 7.32
N HIS A 69 -6.87 -11.89 7.81
CA HIS A 69 -8.00 -11.76 8.73
C HIS A 69 -9.33 -11.49 8.04
N ALA A 70 -9.37 -11.46 6.69
CA ALA A 70 -10.62 -11.42 5.94
C ALA A 70 -11.54 -12.58 6.33
N ASP A 71 -12.83 -12.30 6.43
CA ASP A 71 -13.90 -13.24 6.76
C ASP A 71 -14.78 -13.59 5.55
N ASP A 72 -14.38 -13.15 4.36
CA ASP A 72 -15.06 -13.39 3.09
C ASP A 72 -14.23 -14.29 2.15
N ASP A 73 -14.75 -14.47 0.94
CA ASP A 73 -14.14 -15.31 -0.10
C ASP A 73 -12.78 -14.80 -0.61
N THR A 74 -12.30 -13.65 -0.13
CA THR A 74 -10.99 -13.09 -0.51
C THR A 74 -9.85 -13.53 0.42
N LYS A 75 -10.15 -14.21 1.54
CA LYS A 75 -9.16 -14.67 2.51
C LYS A 75 -8.06 -15.51 1.86
N ASP A 76 -6.81 -15.06 1.95
CA ASP A 76 -5.64 -15.78 1.45
C ASP A 76 -4.41 -15.64 2.37
N ASP A 77 -4.28 -16.57 3.32
CA ASP A 77 -3.16 -16.62 4.27
C ASP A 77 -1.80 -16.77 3.56
N GLU A 78 -1.76 -17.49 2.44
CA GLU A 78 -0.50 -17.78 1.75
C GLU A 78 -0.03 -16.58 0.93
N ALA A 79 -0.94 -15.83 0.30
CA ALA A 79 -0.61 -14.57 -0.36
C ALA A 79 0.01 -13.57 0.63
N VAL A 80 -0.55 -13.47 1.85
CA VAL A 80 0.01 -12.62 2.91
C VAL A 80 1.42 -13.08 3.29
N ARG A 81 1.64 -14.40 3.45
CA ARG A 81 2.97 -14.96 3.75
C ARG A 81 3.97 -14.74 2.63
N ASP A 82 3.55 -14.84 1.37
CA ASP A 82 4.42 -14.60 0.22
C ASP A 82 4.93 -13.16 0.15
N VAL A 83 4.05 -12.18 0.41
CA VAL A 83 4.44 -10.77 0.53
C VAL A 83 5.45 -10.60 1.67
N ALA A 84 5.20 -11.20 2.83
CA ALA A 84 6.12 -11.14 3.96
C ALA A 84 7.50 -11.75 3.64
N ARG A 85 7.54 -12.93 2.98
CA ARG A 85 8.80 -13.56 2.52
C ARG A 85 9.55 -12.65 1.55
N GLN A 86 8.85 -12.03 0.61
CA GLN A 86 9.48 -11.11 -0.34
C GLN A 86 10.11 -9.91 0.39
N PHE A 87 9.43 -9.38 1.41
CA PHE A 87 9.93 -8.28 2.20
C PHE A 87 11.19 -8.66 3.01
N VAL A 88 11.19 -9.82 3.68
CA VAL A 88 12.38 -10.33 4.40
C VAL A 88 13.55 -10.57 3.45
N ARG A 89 13.30 -11.14 2.26
CA ARG A 89 14.35 -11.28 1.23
C ARG A 89 14.95 -9.93 0.81
N ALA A 90 14.12 -8.89 0.67
CA ALA A 90 14.58 -7.54 0.35
C ALA A 90 15.44 -6.95 1.48
N LEU A 91 15.03 -7.13 2.74
CA LEU A 91 15.81 -6.72 3.92
C LEU A 91 17.20 -7.38 3.92
N ARG A 92 17.26 -8.70 3.75
CA ARG A 92 18.53 -9.44 3.69
C ARG A 92 19.44 -8.97 2.56
N LYS A 93 18.87 -8.69 1.38
CA LYS A 93 19.64 -8.17 0.22
C LYS A 93 20.25 -6.80 0.48
N SER A 94 19.58 -5.96 1.28
CA SER A 94 20.08 -4.62 1.64
C SER A 94 21.19 -4.62 2.70
N HIS A 95 21.39 -5.76 3.37
CA HIS A 95 22.38 -5.96 4.43
C HIS A 95 23.67 -6.64 3.92
N GLY A 96 23.83 -6.77 2.59
CA GLY A 96 25.02 -7.31 1.92
C GLY A 96 25.95 -6.22 1.39
#